data_AF-A0A534SYI2-F1
#
_entry.id   AF-A0A534SYI2-F1
#
_cell.length_a   1.000
_cell.length_b   1.000
_cell.length_c   1.000
_cell.angle_alpha   90.00
_cell.angle_beta   90.00
_cell.angle_gamma   90.00
#
_symmetry.space_group_name_H-M   'P 1'
#
loop_
_entity.id
_entity.type
_entity.pdbx_description
1 polymer ?
#
loop_
_entity_poly.entity_id
_entity_poly.type
_entity_poly.pdbx_seq_one_letter_code
_entity_poly.pdbx_strand_id
1 'polypeptide(L)'
;PGFAESTGVDQVDGIFDLVLHYVDLLGVLGLGAVPVVGASFGGWIAAELAALYPERIARLVLADAVGLWIDEAPIGELFGSTPPEVAQMIFHDQEHPLAQMLRAMTSIADVPEDFA
;
A
#
# COMPACT_ATOMS: atom_id res chain seq x y z
N PRO A 1 -3.27 12.13 2.98
CA PRO A 1 -2.64 13.43 2.60
C PRO A 1 -1.78 13.19 1.35
N GLY A 2 -1.74 14.12 0.39
CA GLY A 2 -0.79 14.05 -0.74
C GLY A 2 -1.16 13.15 -1.93
N PHE A 3 -2.38 12.61 -1.97
CA PHE A 3 -2.87 11.78 -3.08
C PHE A 3 -4.13 12.38 -3.69
N ALA A 4 -4.28 12.23 -5.01
CA ALA A 4 -5.38 12.78 -5.80
C ALA A 4 -5.56 14.29 -5.55
N GLU A 5 -6.75 14.73 -5.18
CA GLU A 5 -7.05 16.14 -4.90
C GLU A 5 -6.60 16.59 -3.49
N SER A 6 -6.01 15.70 -2.69
CA SER A 6 -5.54 16.05 -1.35
C SER A 6 -4.20 16.77 -1.40
N THR A 7 -4.07 17.85 -0.65
CA THR A 7 -2.78 18.51 -0.44
C THR A 7 -1.93 17.79 0.62
N GLY A 8 -0.66 18.20 0.70
CA GLY A 8 0.22 17.97 1.84
C GLY A 8 0.92 16.61 1.90
N VAL A 9 2.24 16.65 2.11
CA VAL A 9 3.10 15.53 2.58
C VAL A 9 4.23 16.02 3.49
N ASP A 10 4.50 17.33 3.55
CA ASP A 10 5.65 17.94 4.25
C ASP A 10 5.74 17.67 5.76
N GLN A 11 4.65 17.20 6.39
CA GLN A 11 4.57 16.90 7.82
C GLN A 11 4.51 15.40 8.11
N VAL A 12 4.67 14.57 7.08
CA VAL A 12 4.59 13.11 7.17
C VAL A 12 5.96 12.54 6.80
N ASP A 13 6.71 12.09 7.81
CA ASP A 13 8.04 11.52 7.63
C ASP A 13 7.98 9.99 7.42
N GLY A 14 6.88 9.35 7.84
CA GLY A 14 6.69 7.92 7.63
C GLY A 14 5.28 7.40 7.93
N ILE A 15 5.17 6.07 7.94
CA ILE A 15 3.89 5.36 8.12
C ILE A 15 3.22 5.71 9.45
N PHE A 16 3.99 5.85 10.53
CA PHE A 16 3.45 6.17 11.83
C PHE A 16 2.72 7.53 11.85
N ASP A 17 3.27 8.54 11.16
CA ASP A 17 2.62 9.85 11.06
C ASP A 17 1.32 9.77 10.26
N LEU A 18 1.26 8.92 9.22
CA LEU A 18 0.01 8.63 8.51
C LEU A 18 -1.01 7.98 9.43
N VAL A 19 -0.61 7.03 10.26
CA VAL A 19 -1.52 6.38 11.23
C VAL A 19 -2.11 7.41 12.20
N LEU A 20 -1.26 8.26 12.79
CA LEU A 20 -1.72 9.34 13.67
C LEU A 20 -2.68 10.30 12.95
N HIS A 21 -2.35 10.68 11.72
CA HIS A 21 -3.22 11.51 10.90
C HIS A 21 -4.61 10.88 10.70
N TYR A 22 -4.70 9.57 10.45
CA TYR A 22 -5.99 8.89 10.32
C TYR A 22 -6.73 8.77 11.64
N VAL A 23 -6.05 8.58 12.78
CA VAL A 23 -6.69 8.62 14.11
C VAL A 23 -7.31 9.98 14.39
N ASP A 24 -6.58 11.06 14.10
CA ASP A 24 -7.07 12.43 14.26
C ASP A 24 -8.24 12.71 13.33
N LEU A 25 -8.16 12.26 12.08
CA LEU A 25 -9.25 12.38 11.10
C LEU A 25 -10.53 11.70 11.60
N LEU A 26 -10.44 10.47 12.11
CA LEU A 26 -11.60 9.78 12.69
C LEU A 26 -12.19 10.56 13.87
N GLY A 27 -11.33 11.14 14.72
CA GLY A 27 -11.74 12.00 15.82
C GLY A 27 -12.48 13.27 15.36
N VAL A 28 -11.93 13.98 14.38
CA VAL A 28 -12.55 15.19 13.78
C VAL A 28 -13.91 14.86 13.14
N LEU A 29 -14.04 13.69 12.52
CA LEU A 29 -15.29 13.21 11.94
C LEU A 29 -16.29 12.70 12.99
N GLY A 30 -15.89 12.59 14.26
CA GLY A 30 -16.73 12.07 15.34
C GLY A 30 -17.03 10.57 15.21
N LEU A 31 -16.16 9.81 14.53
CA LEU A 31 -16.33 8.39 14.29
C LEU A 31 -15.68 7.57 15.41
N GLY A 32 -16.43 6.58 15.91
CA GLY A 32 -15.93 5.55 16.82
C GLY A 32 -15.22 4.44 16.05
N ALA A 33 -15.44 3.18 16.44
CA ALA A 33 -14.93 2.05 15.70
C ALA A 33 -15.59 1.93 14.31
N VAL A 34 -14.79 1.86 13.25
CA VAL A 34 -15.27 1.77 11.86
C VAL A 34 -14.72 0.54 11.14
N PRO A 35 -15.44 -0.04 10.16
CA PRO A 35 -14.84 -1.00 9.25
C PRO A 35 -13.81 -0.29 8.35
N VAL A 36 -12.63 -0.89 8.20
CA VAL A 36 -11.54 -0.37 7.38
C VAL A 36 -11.18 -1.38 6.31
N VAL A 37 -11.08 -0.89 5.07
CA VAL A 37 -10.60 -1.65 3.91
C VAL A 37 -9.35 -0.94 3.40
N GLY A 38 -8.20 -1.60 3.49
CA GLY A 38 -6.92 -1.09 3.01
C GLY A 38 -6.44 -1.88 1.80
N ALA A 39 -6.05 -1.18 0.73
CA ALA A 39 -5.48 -1.79 -0.47
C ALA A 39 -4.04 -1.30 -0.70
N SER A 40 -3.13 -2.19 -1.12
CA SER A 40 -1.72 -1.84 -1.39
C SER A 40 -1.09 -1.08 -0.23
N PHE A 41 -0.56 0.12 -0.46
CA PHE A 41 -0.05 1.04 0.56
C PHE A 41 -1.08 1.37 1.66
N GLY A 42 -2.36 1.54 1.29
CA GLY A 42 -3.43 1.73 2.26
C GLY A 42 -3.66 0.50 3.15
N GLY A 43 -3.27 -0.69 2.68
CA GLY A 43 -3.25 -1.91 3.48
C GLY A 43 -2.23 -1.86 4.61
N TRP A 44 -1.04 -1.32 4.34
CA TRP A 44 -0.01 -1.09 5.37
C TRP A 44 -0.56 -0.18 6.48
N ILE A 45 -1.08 0.99 6.08
CA ILE A 45 -1.62 1.98 7.02
C ILE A 45 -2.78 1.37 7.82
N ALA A 46 -3.68 0.63 7.18
CA ALA A 46 -4.81 -0.01 7.84
C ALA A 46 -4.38 -1.08 8.85
N ALA A 47 -3.35 -1.87 8.52
CA ALA A 47 -2.78 -2.87 9.41
C ALA A 47 -2.13 -2.23 10.64
N GLU A 48 -1.34 -1.18 10.45
CA GLU A 48 -0.71 -0.42 11.55
C GLU A 48 -1.75 0.26 12.44
N LEU A 49 -2.77 0.87 11.84
CA LEU A 49 -3.89 1.47 12.57
C LEU A 49 -4.62 0.42 13.43
N ALA A 50 -4.86 -0.77 12.89
CA ALA A 50 -5.49 -1.86 13.64
C ALA A 50 -4.61 -2.43 14.75
N ALA A 51 -3.29 -2.46 14.56
CA ALA A 51 -2.34 -2.93 15.56
C ALA A 51 -2.19 -1.95 16.72
N LEU A 52 -2.11 -0.64 16.42
CA LEU A 52 -1.85 0.41 17.40
C LEU A 52 -3.12 0.95 18.07
N TYR A 53 -4.24 1.01 17.34
CA TYR A 53 -5.53 1.55 17.78
C TYR A 53 -6.69 0.59 17.48
N PRO A 54 -6.66 -0.65 18.00
CA PRO A 54 -7.67 -1.66 17.69
C PRO A 54 -9.09 -1.24 18.07
N GLU A 55 -9.26 -0.36 19.06
CA GLU A 55 -10.55 0.17 19.47
C GLU A 55 -11.19 1.12 18.44
N ARG A 56 -10.42 1.59 17.45
CA ARG A 56 -10.91 2.36 16.30
C ARG A 56 -11.35 1.47 15.13
N ILE A 57 -11.10 0.17 15.18
CA ILE A 57 -11.35 -0.75 14.07
C ILE A 57 -12.46 -1.74 14.42
N ALA A 58 -13.61 -1.63 13.76
CA ALA A 58 -14.71 -2.57 13.91
C ALA A 58 -14.48 -3.87 13.14
N ARG A 59 -13.88 -3.77 11.95
CA ARG A 59 -13.48 -4.88 11.06
C ARG A 59 -12.34 -4.41 10.16
N LEU A 60 -11.46 -5.33 9.77
CA LEU A 60 -10.35 -5.06 8.87
C LEU A 60 -10.43 -5.96 7.64
N VAL A 61 -10.25 -5.37 6.46
CA VAL A 61 -10.02 -6.07 5.20
C VAL A 61 -8.74 -5.53 4.58
N LEU A 62 -7.84 -6.43 4.19
CA LEU A 62 -6.60 -6.12 3.51
C LEU A 62 -6.64 -6.72 2.11
N ALA A 63 -6.36 -5.91 1.10
CA ALA A 63 -6.29 -6.33 -0.29
C ALA A 63 -4.91 -5.99 -0.85
N ASP A 64 -4.11 -7.02 -1.15
CA ASP A 64 -2.76 -6.85 -1.69
C ASP A 64 -1.90 -5.87 -0.88
N ALA A 65 -1.94 -5.99 0.45
CA ALA A 65 -1.30 -5.02 1.35
C ALA A 65 0.23 -5.13 1.27
N VAL A 66 0.89 -4.00 1.02
CA VAL A 66 2.34 -3.88 1.19
C VAL A 66 2.67 -3.65 2.67
N GLY A 67 3.94 -3.82 3.08
CA GLY A 67 4.38 -3.40 4.41
C GLY A 67 4.11 -4.37 5.56
N LEU A 68 3.46 -5.51 5.31
CA LEU A 68 3.23 -6.52 6.34
C LEU A 68 4.53 -7.26 6.71
N TRP A 69 4.76 -7.43 8.00
CA TRP A 69 5.84 -8.29 8.51
C TRP A 69 5.36 -9.74 8.61
N ILE A 70 5.85 -10.61 7.71
CA ILE A 70 5.57 -12.05 7.71
C ILE A 70 6.90 -12.78 7.56
N ASP A 71 7.31 -13.55 8.56
CA ASP A 71 8.64 -14.18 8.61
C ASP A 71 8.86 -15.14 7.42
N GLU A 72 7.84 -15.87 7.01
CA GLU A 72 7.89 -16.79 5.86
C GLU A 72 7.77 -16.09 4.50
N ALA A 73 7.41 -14.80 4.48
CA ALA A 73 7.17 -14.01 3.28
C ALA A 73 7.67 -12.56 3.46
N PRO A 74 9.00 -12.34 3.45
CA PRO A 74 9.58 -11.02 3.63
C PRO A 74 9.19 -10.08 2.48
N ILE A 75 9.09 -8.78 2.78
CA ILE A 75 8.76 -7.73 1.80
C ILE A 75 9.84 -7.66 0.72
N GLY A 76 9.43 -7.72 -0.54
CA GLY A 76 10.30 -7.52 -1.70
C GLY A 76 10.64 -6.04 -1.95
N GLU A 77 11.80 -5.79 -2.58
CA GLU A 77 12.24 -4.45 -2.95
C GLU A 77 11.54 -3.98 -4.24
N LEU A 78 10.37 -3.36 -4.12
CA LEU A 78 9.56 -2.99 -5.28
C LEU A 78 10.11 -1.80 -6.08
N PHE A 79 10.74 -0.82 -5.43
CA PHE A 79 11.10 0.46 -6.06
C PHE A 79 12.52 0.48 -6.63
N GLY A 80 13.39 -0.42 -6.17
CA GLY A 80 14.72 -0.65 -6.73
C GLY A 80 14.80 -1.77 -7.79
N SER A 81 13.72 -2.54 -7.98
CA SER A 81 13.72 -3.69 -8.89
C SER A 81 13.41 -3.35 -10.34
N THR A 82 13.94 -4.17 -11.24
CA THR A 82 13.64 -4.13 -12.67
C THR A 82 12.21 -4.63 -12.94
N PRO A 83 11.56 -4.24 -14.06
CA PRO A 83 10.22 -4.73 -14.38
C PRO A 83 10.07 -6.27 -14.38
N PRO A 84 11.04 -7.06 -14.89
CA PRO A 84 10.97 -8.52 -14.79
C PRO A 84 11.04 -9.05 -13.35
N GLU A 85 11.82 -8.43 -12.47
CA GLU A 85 11.87 -8.78 -11.04
C GLU A 85 10.56 -8.45 -10.34
N VAL A 86 9.98 -7.28 -10.62
CA VAL A 86 8.66 -6.88 -10.13
C VAL A 86 7.59 -7.88 -10.58
N ALA A 87 7.61 -8.30 -11.85
CA ALA A 87 6.67 -9.29 -12.37
C ALA A 87 6.73 -10.61 -11.60
N GLN A 88 7.93 -11.08 -11.25
CA GLN A 88 8.11 -12.28 -10.44
C GLN A 88 7.58 -12.12 -9.01
N MET A 89 7.69 -10.91 -8.44
CA MET A 89 7.26 -10.63 -7.08
C MET A 89 5.74 -10.51 -6.96
N ILE A 90 5.07 -9.81 -7.87
CA ILE A 90 3.66 -9.40 -7.68
C ILE A 90 2.63 -10.26 -8.44
N PHE A 91 3.07 -11.12 -9.36
CA PHE A 91 2.17 -12.03 -10.07
C PHE A 91 2.34 -13.47 -9.58
N HIS A 92 1.25 -14.08 -9.13
CA HIS A 92 1.22 -15.52 -8.91
C HIS A 92 1.25 -16.29 -10.24
N ASP A 93 0.42 -15.87 -11.19
CA ASP A 93 0.38 -16.43 -12.54
C ASP A 93 1.36 -15.67 -13.46
N GLN A 94 2.50 -16.30 -13.72
CA GLN A 94 3.56 -15.74 -14.57
C GLN A 94 3.23 -15.77 -16.06
N GLU A 95 2.16 -16.47 -16.46
CA GLU A 95 1.65 -16.48 -17.83
C GLU A 95 0.54 -15.44 -18.04
N HIS A 96 0.17 -14.69 -17.00
CA HIS A 96 -0.76 -13.58 -17.12
C HIS A 96 -0.21 -12.53 -18.10
N PRO A 97 -1.03 -11.96 -19.01
CA PRO A 97 -0.54 -11.04 -20.05
C PRO A 97 0.27 -9.86 -19.50
N LEU A 98 -0.11 -9.30 -18.34
CA LEU A 98 0.64 -8.22 -17.69
C LEU A 98 1.99 -8.68 -17.11
N ALA A 99 2.07 -9.92 -16.61
CA ALA A 99 3.33 -10.49 -16.14
C ALA A 99 4.30 -10.70 -17.32
N GLN A 100 3.80 -11.25 -18.42
CA GLN A 100 4.58 -11.41 -19.66
C GLN A 100 5.03 -10.06 -20.22
N MET A 101 4.16 -9.05 -20.21
CA MET A 101 4.49 -7.68 -20.61
C MET A 101 5.65 -7.12 -19.77
N LEU A 102 5.53 -7.10 -18.45
CA LEU A 102 6.57 -6.58 -17.55
C LEU A 102 7.89 -7.35 -17.70
N ARG A 103 7.85 -8.67 -17.92
CA ARG A 103 9.06 -9.48 -18.17
C ARG A 103 9.77 -9.16 -19.49
N ALA A 104 9.03 -8.67 -20.48
CA ALA A 104 9.60 -8.25 -21.76
C ALA A 104 10.19 -6.84 -21.73
N MET A 105 9.93 -6.08 -20.66
CA MET A 105 10.44 -4.72 -20.49
C MET A 105 11.84 -4.72 -19.88
N THR A 106 12.69 -3.82 -20.37
CA THR A 106 14.08 -3.67 -19.89
C THR A 106 14.29 -2.47 -18.98
N SER A 107 13.35 -1.52 -18.94
CA SER A 107 13.41 -0.31 -18.11
C SER A 107 12.01 0.08 -17.62
N ILE A 108 11.94 0.71 -16.44
CA ILE A 108 10.69 1.29 -15.93
C ILE A 108 10.28 2.54 -16.70
N ALA A 109 11.22 3.19 -17.38
CA ALA A 109 10.94 4.30 -18.29
C ALA A 109 10.14 3.87 -19.54
N ASP A 110 10.02 2.56 -19.78
CA ASP A 110 9.26 2.01 -20.89
C ASP A 110 7.78 1.73 -20.49
N VAL A 111 7.39 1.96 -19.23
CA VAL A 111 6.00 1.82 -18.77
C VAL A 111 5.16 2.94 -19.39
N PRO A 112 4.09 2.62 -20.13
CA PRO A 112 3.19 3.64 -20.67
C PRO A 112 2.64 4.52 -19.55
N GLU A 113 2.61 5.84 -19.74
CA GLU A 113 2.14 6.80 -18.73
C GLU A 113 0.72 6.48 -18.23
N ASP A 114 -0.10 5.82 -19.05
CA ASP A 114 -1.44 5.37 -18.72
C ASP A 114 -1.51 4.40 -17.52
N PHE A 115 -0.36 3.82 -17.13
CA PHE A 115 -0.19 2.86 -16.04
C PHE A 115 0.81 3.32 -14.96
N ALA A 116 1.37 4.53 -15.07
CA ALA A 116 2.30 5.13 -14.11
C ALA A 116 1.57 6.09 -13.15
#